data_AF-A0A1H5MUE5-F1
#
_entry.id   AF-A0A1H5MUE5-F1
#
_cell.length_a   1.000
_cell.length_b   1.000
_cell.length_c   1.000
_cell.angle_alpha   90.00
_cell.angle_beta   90.00
_cell.angle_gamma   90.00
#
_symmetry.space_group_name_H-M   'P 1'
#
loop_
_entity.id
_entity.type
_entity.pdbx_description
1 polymer ?
#
loop_
_entity_poly.entity_id
_entity_poly.type
_entity_poly.pdbx_seq_one_letter_code
_entity_poly.pdbx_strand_id
1 'polypeptide(L)'
;MHADSPATRLRLRLRNGLLCAVLLLGSFAAWAEAYQARDESLHALLGELSVALGMPVVTSREAAGRRVSGTFDFSAPQQALEALARQEDLIWHSDGQGLYVYAAAEARSLAVGLRHIAVDAMRRAMRRTGLDESRYPLRENGARTFYVSGPPNYVEQVLRLAQLMDRPRRDVRLGKFSLAVVQVFNTHVEDRQYGAGANPVRSPGMASMILSLLSSEQKRLLADGSLALTAYPDTNSLLIKGTPAQVRLIEKLVAELDVPKRPNEISVWRVGMAQEEPTPASGPPPLTAAQYERVQRAFVRPGREPPP
;
A
#
# COMPACT_ATOMS: atom_id res chain seq x y z
N MET A 1 -76.46 26.48 -28.11
CA MET A 1 -75.97 26.82 -26.75
C MET A 1 -75.74 25.51 -26.03
N HIS A 2 -74.50 24.97 -26.05
CA HIS A 2 -73.49 25.05 -24.97
C HIS A 2 -74.02 24.52 -23.62
N ALA A 3 -73.40 23.56 -22.93
CA ALA A 3 -72.06 23.00 -23.06
C ALA A 3 -71.98 21.59 -22.40
N ASP A 4 -71.36 20.64 -23.09
CA ASP A 4 -70.92 19.38 -22.52
C ASP A 4 -69.68 19.61 -21.62
N SER A 5 -69.77 19.16 -20.37
CA SER A 5 -68.73 19.30 -19.35
C SER A 5 -67.55 18.33 -19.57
N PRO A 6 -66.28 18.78 -19.59
CA PRO A 6 -65.11 17.94 -19.86
C PRO A 6 -64.54 17.20 -18.64
N ALA A 7 -65.27 17.11 -17.52
CA ALA A 7 -64.72 16.62 -16.25
C ALA A 7 -64.72 15.09 -16.08
N THR A 8 -65.47 14.35 -16.89
CA THR A 8 -65.72 12.91 -16.65
C THR A 8 -64.74 11.98 -17.36
N ARG A 9 -63.97 12.46 -18.34
CA ARG A 9 -63.02 11.63 -19.11
C ARG A 9 -61.61 11.52 -18.50
N LEU A 10 -61.29 12.31 -17.47
CA LEU A 10 -59.96 12.32 -16.86
C LEU A 10 -59.80 11.27 -15.73
N ARG A 11 -60.89 10.84 -15.09
CA ARG A 11 -60.83 9.92 -13.94
C ARG A 11 -60.63 8.45 -14.30
N LEU A 12 -60.95 8.02 -15.53
CA LEU A 12 -60.69 6.64 -15.98
C LEU A 12 -59.28 6.43 -16.55
N ARG A 13 -58.65 7.45 -17.14
CA ARG A 13 -57.29 7.32 -17.71
C ARG A 13 -56.20 7.24 -16.64
N LEU A 14 -56.37 7.94 -15.51
CA LEU A 14 -55.43 7.87 -14.38
C LEU A 14 -55.54 6.57 -13.58
N ARG A 15 -56.71 5.92 -13.53
CA ARG A 15 -56.90 4.67 -12.79
C ARG A 15 -56.28 3.46 -13.50
N ASN A 16 -56.31 3.43 -14.84
CA ASN A 16 -55.66 2.36 -15.61
C ASN A 16 -54.13 2.54 -15.72
N GLY A 17 -53.62 3.78 -15.73
CA GLY A 17 -52.17 4.03 -15.70
C GLY A 17 -51.52 3.59 -14.39
N LEU A 18 -52.19 3.81 -13.24
CA LEU A 18 -51.68 3.39 -11.94
C LEU A 18 -51.71 1.86 -11.76
N LEU A 19 -52.70 1.17 -12.35
CA LEU A 19 -52.79 -0.29 -12.30
C LEU A 19 -51.70 -0.96 -13.15
N CYS A 20 -51.36 -0.40 -14.32
CA CYS A 20 -50.20 -0.85 -15.09
C CYS A 20 -48.87 -0.57 -14.38
N ALA A 21 -48.74 0.57 -13.69
CA ALA A 21 -47.52 0.87 -12.93
C ALA A 21 -47.33 -0.06 -11.72
N VAL A 22 -48.41 -0.42 -11.01
CA VAL A 22 -48.36 -1.39 -9.89
C VAL A 22 -48.13 -2.81 -10.40
N LEU A 23 -48.69 -3.20 -11.54
CA LEU A 23 -48.40 -4.51 -12.15
C LEU A 23 -46.97 -4.57 -12.71
N LEU A 24 -46.44 -3.49 -13.30
CA LEU A 24 -45.05 -3.42 -13.77
C LEU A 24 -44.04 -3.38 -12.62
N LEU A 25 -44.38 -2.76 -11.48
CA LEU A 25 -43.56 -2.83 -10.24
C LEU A 25 -43.62 -4.21 -9.57
N GLY A 26 -44.72 -4.96 -9.73
CA GLY A 26 -44.84 -6.35 -9.27
C GLY A 26 -44.10 -7.35 -10.17
N SER A 27 -43.95 -7.06 -11.46
CA SER A 27 -43.27 -7.96 -12.41
C SER A 27 -41.74 -7.90 -12.37
N PHE A 28 -41.14 -6.83 -11.83
CA PHE A 28 -39.68 -6.79 -11.64
C PHE A 28 -39.19 -7.66 -10.48
N ALA A 29 -40.07 -8.07 -9.56
CA ALA A 29 -39.72 -8.93 -8.43
C ALA A 29 -39.76 -10.45 -8.74
N ALA A 30 -40.17 -10.84 -9.95
CA ALA A 30 -40.40 -12.25 -10.31
C ALA A 30 -39.36 -12.83 -11.28
N TRP A 31 -38.25 -12.12 -11.51
CA TRP A 31 -37.16 -12.55 -12.41
C TRP A 31 -35.81 -12.63 -11.67
N ALA A 32 -35.84 -12.85 -10.35
CA ALA A 32 -34.74 -13.58 -9.73
C ALA A 32 -35.04 -15.06 -10.00
N GLU A 33 -34.41 -15.64 -11.03
CA GLU A 33 -34.48 -17.07 -11.29
C GLU A 33 -33.89 -17.79 -10.08
N ALA A 34 -34.75 -18.10 -9.10
CA ALA A 34 -34.39 -18.88 -7.93
C ALA A 34 -34.03 -20.28 -8.43
N TYR A 35 -32.74 -20.58 -8.38
CA TYR A 35 -32.20 -21.86 -8.75
C TYR A 35 -32.68 -22.91 -7.75
N GLN A 36 -33.47 -23.88 -8.22
CA GLN A 36 -34.02 -24.93 -7.37
C GLN A 36 -33.14 -26.18 -7.47
N ALA A 37 -32.25 -26.36 -6.49
CA ALA A 37 -31.47 -27.58 -6.34
C ALA A 37 -32.35 -28.70 -5.76
N ARG A 38 -32.47 -29.81 -6.49
CA ARG A 38 -33.18 -31.02 -6.04
C ARG A 38 -32.18 -32.17 -5.96
N ASP A 39 -31.67 -32.41 -4.76
CA ASP A 39 -30.69 -33.46 -4.48
C ASP A 39 -29.46 -33.38 -5.40
N GLU A 40 -28.94 -32.17 -5.57
CA GLU A 40 -27.83 -31.91 -6.47
C GLU A 40 -26.49 -32.04 -5.75
N SER A 41 -25.45 -32.50 -6.46
CA SER A 41 -24.11 -32.55 -5.88
C SER A 41 -23.62 -31.13 -5.58
N LEU A 42 -23.01 -30.93 -4.41
CA LEU A 42 -22.43 -29.63 -4.04
C LEU A 42 -21.43 -29.13 -5.08
N HIS A 43 -20.69 -30.03 -5.71
CA HIS A 43 -19.75 -29.71 -6.79
C HIS A 43 -20.43 -29.07 -8.01
N ALA A 44 -21.56 -29.62 -8.47
CA ALA A 44 -22.31 -29.07 -9.60
C ALA A 44 -22.91 -27.70 -9.25
N LEU A 45 -23.55 -27.58 -8.09
CA LEU A 45 -24.13 -26.32 -7.60
C LEU A 45 -23.07 -25.21 -7.50
N LEU A 46 -21.91 -25.52 -6.94
CA LEU A 46 -20.80 -24.58 -6.82
C LEU A 46 -20.14 -24.28 -8.18
N GLY A 47 -20.23 -25.22 -9.14
CA GLY A 47 -19.87 -24.99 -10.53
C GLY A 47 -20.73 -23.91 -11.18
N GLU A 48 -22.05 -24.00 -11.03
CA GLU A 48 -22.97 -22.95 -11.51
C GLU A 48 -22.73 -21.62 -10.80
N LEU A 49 -22.52 -21.67 -9.47
CA LEU A 49 -22.20 -20.48 -8.68
C LEU A 49 -20.86 -19.84 -9.10
N SER A 50 -19.90 -20.62 -9.58
CA SER A 50 -18.61 -20.12 -10.07
C SER A 50 -18.77 -19.21 -11.29
N VAL A 51 -19.72 -19.53 -12.17
CA VAL A 51 -20.06 -18.73 -13.35
C VAL A 51 -20.67 -17.39 -12.92
N ALA A 52 -21.59 -17.42 -11.96
CA ALA A 52 -22.22 -16.22 -11.41
C ALA A 52 -21.24 -15.33 -10.62
N LEU A 53 -20.28 -15.92 -9.89
CA LEU A 53 -19.25 -15.20 -9.14
C LEU A 53 -18.11 -14.69 -10.02
N GLY A 54 -17.94 -15.23 -11.24
CA GLY A 54 -16.85 -14.89 -12.14
C GLY A 54 -15.47 -15.40 -11.66
N MET A 55 -15.44 -16.40 -10.78
CA MET A 55 -14.19 -16.95 -10.23
C MET A 55 -14.29 -18.47 -10.07
N PRO A 56 -13.21 -19.23 -10.33
CA PRO A 56 -13.21 -20.68 -10.21
C PRO A 56 -13.43 -21.10 -8.75
N VAL A 57 -14.30 -22.09 -8.56
CA VAL A 57 -14.59 -22.66 -7.24
C VAL A 57 -13.93 -24.04 -7.12
N VAL A 58 -13.09 -24.21 -6.09
CA VAL A 58 -12.40 -25.46 -5.78
C VAL A 58 -13.01 -26.05 -4.51
N THR A 59 -13.49 -27.28 -4.61
CA THR A 59 -14.12 -28.02 -3.51
C THR A 59 -13.22 -29.15 -3.01
N SER A 60 -13.21 -29.37 -1.70
CA SER A 60 -12.57 -30.56 -1.12
C SER A 60 -13.33 -31.84 -1.51
N ARG A 61 -12.65 -33.00 -1.43
CA ARG A 61 -13.31 -34.30 -1.70
C ARG A 61 -14.44 -34.59 -0.72
N GLU A 62 -14.28 -34.18 0.54
CA GLU A 62 -15.29 -34.39 1.58
C GLU A 62 -16.52 -33.50 1.36
N ALA A 63 -16.32 -32.24 0.98
CA ALA A 63 -17.42 -31.33 0.64
C ALA A 63 -18.10 -31.74 -0.68
N ALA A 64 -17.34 -32.12 -1.70
CA ALA A 64 -17.86 -32.45 -3.04
C ALA A 64 -18.85 -33.63 -3.05
N GLY A 65 -18.72 -34.58 -2.11
CA GLY A 65 -19.62 -35.72 -1.97
C GLY A 65 -20.97 -35.40 -1.34
N ARG A 66 -21.15 -34.19 -0.78
CA ARG A 66 -22.42 -33.79 -0.15
C ARG A 66 -23.46 -33.43 -1.21
N ARG A 67 -24.72 -33.73 -0.89
CA ARG A 67 -25.86 -33.43 -1.76
C ARG A 67 -26.72 -32.38 -1.08
N VAL A 68 -27.12 -31.38 -1.84
CA VAL A 68 -27.84 -30.22 -1.34
C VAL A 68 -29.18 -30.12 -2.03
N SER A 69 -30.21 -29.84 -1.25
CA SER A 69 -31.54 -29.53 -1.73
C SER A 69 -31.98 -28.18 -1.18
N GLY A 70 -32.50 -27.32 -2.02
CA GLY A 70 -32.88 -25.97 -1.61
C GLY A 70 -33.12 -25.05 -2.79
N THR A 71 -33.63 -23.86 -2.50
CA THR A 71 -33.77 -22.78 -3.47
C THR A 71 -32.70 -21.73 -3.19
N PHE A 72 -31.86 -21.46 -4.17
CA PHE A 72 -30.76 -20.50 -4.08
C PHE A 72 -30.98 -19.37 -5.08
N ASP A 73 -30.80 -18.14 -4.63
CA ASP A 73 -30.90 -16.98 -5.52
C ASP A 73 -29.50 -16.63 -6.07
N PHE A 74 -29.26 -16.93 -7.35
CA PHE A 74 -28.00 -16.63 -8.01
C PHE A 74 -27.87 -15.18 -8.47
N SER A 75 -28.89 -14.34 -8.32
CA SER A 75 -28.77 -12.90 -8.55
C SER A 75 -27.90 -12.23 -7.47
N ALA A 76 -27.85 -12.81 -6.27
CA ALA A 76 -26.98 -12.42 -5.16
C ALA A 76 -26.06 -13.59 -4.77
N PRO A 77 -25.06 -13.93 -5.61
CA PRO A 77 -24.31 -15.18 -5.48
C PRO A 77 -23.51 -15.26 -4.17
N GLN A 78 -23.06 -14.13 -3.62
CA GLN A 78 -22.39 -14.09 -2.31
C GLN A 78 -23.35 -14.47 -1.17
N GLN A 79 -24.60 -14.00 -1.23
CA GLN A 79 -25.61 -14.34 -0.21
C GLN A 79 -26.01 -15.81 -0.31
N ALA A 80 -26.15 -16.33 -1.54
CA ALA A 80 -26.38 -17.75 -1.78
C ALA A 80 -25.24 -18.62 -1.22
N LEU A 81 -23.98 -18.23 -1.44
CA LEU A 81 -22.81 -18.91 -0.87
C LEU A 81 -22.86 -18.93 0.65
N GLU A 82 -23.16 -17.79 1.28
CA GLU A 82 -23.25 -17.70 2.75
C GLU A 82 -24.42 -18.49 3.34
N ALA A 83 -25.55 -18.54 2.64
CA ALA A 83 -26.69 -19.38 3.04
C ALA A 83 -26.32 -20.86 2.93
N LEU A 84 -25.72 -21.26 1.81
CA LEU A 84 -25.24 -22.61 1.55
C LEU A 84 -24.20 -23.05 2.59
N ALA A 85 -23.23 -22.17 2.89
CA ALA A 85 -22.19 -22.46 3.87
C ALA A 85 -22.74 -22.66 5.28
N ARG A 86 -23.77 -21.89 5.66
CA ARG A 86 -24.44 -22.05 6.96
C ARG A 86 -25.31 -23.30 7.02
N GLN A 87 -25.99 -23.65 5.94
CA GLN A 87 -26.87 -24.82 5.90
C GLN A 87 -26.08 -26.12 5.94
N GLU A 88 -25.00 -26.22 5.16
CA GLU A 88 -24.24 -27.45 4.97
C GLU A 88 -22.95 -27.50 5.80
N ASP A 89 -22.81 -26.60 6.78
CA ASP A 89 -21.64 -26.46 7.67
C ASP A 89 -20.31 -26.47 6.88
N LEU A 90 -20.18 -25.51 5.97
CA LEU A 90 -19.03 -25.33 5.10
C LEU A 90 -18.23 -24.10 5.54
N ILE A 91 -16.91 -24.20 5.41
CA ILE A 91 -15.98 -23.08 5.55
C ILE A 91 -15.39 -22.76 4.19
N TRP A 92 -15.25 -21.47 3.90
CA TRP A 92 -14.73 -21.02 2.62
C TRP A 92 -13.73 -19.87 2.77
N HIS A 93 -12.83 -19.77 1.81
CA HIS A 93 -11.78 -18.76 1.73
C HIS A 93 -11.60 -18.34 0.28
N SER A 94 -11.32 -17.05 0.05
CA SER A 94 -10.98 -16.55 -1.28
C SER A 94 -9.67 -15.77 -1.24
N ASP A 95 -8.78 -16.07 -2.17
CA ASP A 95 -7.52 -15.37 -2.38
C ASP A 95 -7.57 -14.37 -3.56
N GLY A 96 -8.77 -14.14 -4.10
CA GLY A 96 -9.00 -13.31 -5.28
C GLY A 96 -8.76 -14.02 -6.62
N GLN A 97 -8.12 -15.19 -6.64
CA GLN A 97 -7.96 -16.01 -7.85
C GLN A 97 -8.97 -17.14 -7.92
N GLY A 98 -9.36 -17.67 -6.77
CA GLY A 98 -10.38 -18.70 -6.66
C GLY A 98 -11.13 -18.63 -5.35
N LEU A 99 -12.23 -19.36 -5.30
CA LEU A 99 -12.97 -19.63 -4.08
C LEU A 99 -12.69 -21.07 -3.66
N TYR A 100 -12.16 -21.27 -2.46
CA TYR A 100 -11.91 -22.58 -1.92
C TYR A 100 -12.96 -22.91 -0.86
N VAL A 101 -13.63 -24.04 -1.01
CA VAL A 101 -14.73 -24.50 -0.14
C VAL A 101 -14.37 -25.85 0.47
N TYR A 102 -14.53 -25.94 1.79
CA TYR A 102 -14.23 -27.13 2.60
C TYR A 102 -15.38 -27.42 3.56
N ALA A 103 -15.46 -28.65 4.07
CA ALA A 103 -16.33 -28.95 5.19
C ALA A 103 -15.78 -28.29 6.47
N ALA A 104 -16.64 -27.88 7.40
CA ALA A 104 -16.21 -27.35 8.69
C ALA A 104 -15.37 -28.36 9.50
N ALA A 105 -15.62 -29.66 9.31
CA ALA A 105 -14.83 -30.74 9.90
C ALA A 105 -13.35 -30.74 9.45
N GLU A 106 -13.04 -30.16 8.28
CA GLU A 106 -11.69 -30.04 7.77
C GLU A 106 -10.94 -28.81 8.32
N ALA A 107 -11.56 -28.00 9.17
CA ALA A 107 -10.90 -26.85 9.79
C ALA A 107 -9.63 -27.28 10.55
N ARG A 108 -8.52 -26.60 10.27
CA ARG A 108 -7.23 -26.85 10.93
C ARG A 108 -6.85 -25.69 11.82
N SER A 109 -6.32 -26.01 12.98
CA SER A 109 -5.72 -25.06 13.92
C SER A 109 -4.25 -25.41 14.11
N LEU A 110 -3.35 -24.46 13.83
CA LEU A 110 -1.91 -24.65 13.98
C LEU A 110 -1.29 -23.53 14.82
N ALA A 111 -0.36 -23.93 15.68
CA ALA A 111 0.50 -23.03 16.44
C ALA A 111 1.82 -22.88 15.70
N VAL A 112 2.23 -21.63 15.42
CA VAL A 112 3.44 -21.31 14.69
C VAL A 112 4.34 -20.43 15.56
N GLY A 113 5.56 -20.89 15.76
CA GLY A 113 6.62 -20.14 16.44
C GLY A 113 7.61 -19.53 15.45
N LEU A 114 7.79 -18.22 15.52
CA LEU A 114 8.70 -17.43 14.70
C LEU A 114 10.05 -17.25 15.42
N ARG A 115 11.17 -17.35 14.68
CA ARG A 115 12.54 -17.31 15.22
C ARG A 115 13.24 -15.98 15.04
N HIS A 116 12.94 -15.26 13.97
CA HIS A 116 13.66 -14.08 13.52
C HIS A 116 12.77 -12.84 13.43
N ILE A 117 11.47 -13.01 13.21
CA ILE A 117 10.51 -11.91 13.13
C ILE A 117 9.50 -11.93 14.28
N ALA A 118 8.92 -10.77 14.58
CA ALA A 118 7.80 -10.63 15.53
C ALA A 118 6.45 -10.83 14.81
N VAL A 119 5.41 -11.20 15.57
CA VAL A 119 4.05 -11.43 15.04
C VAL A 119 3.49 -10.17 14.35
N ASP A 120 3.81 -8.97 14.83
CA ASP A 120 3.39 -7.71 14.18
C ASP A 120 3.93 -7.56 12.75
N ALA A 121 5.16 -8.01 12.50
CA ALA A 121 5.75 -7.97 11.17
C ALA A 121 5.04 -8.94 10.22
N MET A 122 4.65 -10.11 10.72
CA MET A 122 3.84 -11.09 10.00
C MET A 122 2.45 -10.52 9.68
N ARG A 123 1.76 -9.94 10.66
CA ARG A 123 0.45 -9.30 10.49
C ARG A 123 0.49 -8.18 9.44
N ARG A 124 1.53 -7.35 9.47
CA ARG A 124 1.76 -6.32 8.42
C ARG A 124 1.95 -6.92 7.04
N ALA A 125 2.60 -8.08 6.92
CA ALA A 125 2.79 -8.73 5.63
C ALA A 125 1.50 -9.36 5.11
N MET A 126 0.73 -10.04 5.96
CA MET A 126 -0.57 -10.60 5.59
C MET A 126 -1.50 -9.53 5.01
N ARG A 127 -1.52 -8.33 5.60
CA ARG A 127 -2.28 -7.19 5.04
C ARG A 127 -1.81 -6.76 3.66
N ARG A 128 -0.49 -6.78 3.40
CA ARG A 128 0.06 -6.40 2.09
C ARG A 128 -0.20 -7.46 1.01
N THR A 129 -0.25 -8.73 1.39
CA THR A 129 -0.47 -9.84 0.45
C THR A 129 -1.95 -10.18 0.28
N GLY A 130 -2.86 -9.52 1.00
CA GLY A 130 -4.30 -9.84 0.97
C GLY A 130 -4.69 -11.13 1.71
N LEU A 131 -3.79 -11.68 2.54
CA LEU A 131 -4.06 -12.90 3.34
C LEU A 131 -4.66 -12.59 4.72
N ASP A 132 -4.82 -11.32 5.07
CA ASP A 132 -5.45 -10.91 6.33
C ASP A 132 -6.98 -11.00 6.19
N GLU A 133 -7.54 -12.13 6.63
CA GLU A 133 -8.99 -12.36 6.62
C GLU A 133 -9.60 -12.10 7.99
N SER A 134 -10.62 -11.24 8.04
CA SER A 134 -11.33 -10.95 9.30
C SER A 134 -12.05 -12.17 9.89
N ARG A 135 -12.44 -13.13 9.06
CA ARG A 135 -13.11 -14.39 9.48
C ARG A 135 -12.17 -15.37 10.16
N TYR A 136 -10.88 -15.31 9.82
CA TYR A 136 -9.86 -16.21 10.33
C TYR A 136 -8.76 -15.39 11.03
N PRO A 137 -9.07 -14.75 12.18
CA PRO A 137 -8.15 -13.82 12.81
C PRO A 137 -6.92 -14.55 13.37
N LEU A 138 -5.76 -13.94 13.17
CA LEU A 138 -4.52 -14.38 13.78
C LEU A 138 -4.55 -14.10 15.30
N ARG A 139 -4.50 -15.17 16.10
CA ARG A 139 -4.45 -15.06 17.57
C ARG A 139 -3.00 -15.09 18.02
N GLU A 140 -2.52 -13.99 18.55
CA GLU A 140 -1.16 -13.89 19.08
C GLU A 140 -1.05 -14.47 20.49
N ASN A 141 0.07 -15.15 20.75
CA ASN A 141 0.43 -15.65 22.07
C ASN A 141 1.89 -15.28 22.36
N GLY A 142 2.08 -14.06 22.85
CA GLY A 142 3.40 -13.45 23.02
C GLY A 142 4.00 -12.90 21.73
N ALA A 143 5.26 -12.48 21.80
CA ALA A 143 5.89 -11.69 20.72
C ALA A 143 6.19 -12.48 19.43
N ARG A 144 6.25 -13.81 19.51
CA ARG A 144 6.79 -14.69 18.46
C ARG A 144 5.99 -15.95 18.19
N THR A 145 4.93 -16.21 18.96
CA THR A 145 4.07 -17.36 18.73
C THR A 145 2.69 -16.86 18.36
N PHE A 146 2.08 -17.48 17.37
CA PHE A 146 0.71 -17.19 16.98
C PHE A 146 -0.03 -18.49 16.67
N TYR A 147 -1.35 -18.44 16.79
CA TYR A 147 -2.27 -19.48 16.39
C TYR A 147 -3.07 -19.00 15.18
N VAL A 148 -3.13 -19.86 14.16
CA VAL A 148 -3.97 -19.67 12.97
C VAL A 148 -4.98 -20.80 12.93
N SER A 149 -6.24 -20.45 12.69
CA SER A 149 -7.34 -21.41 12.53
C SER A 149 -8.15 -21.06 11.30
N GLY A 150 -8.41 -22.04 10.46
CA GLY A 150 -9.21 -21.84 9.25
C GLY A 150 -9.16 -23.02 8.29
N PRO A 151 -9.58 -22.80 7.03
CA PRO A 151 -9.51 -23.80 5.99
C PRO A 151 -8.08 -24.29 5.76
N PRO A 152 -7.87 -25.57 5.41
CA PRO A 152 -6.53 -26.14 5.23
C PRO A 152 -5.63 -25.32 4.29
N ASN A 153 -6.15 -24.89 3.13
CA ASN A 153 -5.37 -24.10 2.18
C ASN A 153 -4.95 -22.73 2.74
N TYR A 154 -5.83 -22.06 3.48
CA TYR A 154 -5.51 -20.79 4.14
C TYR A 154 -4.37 -20.96 5.14
N VAL A 155 -4.45 -21.99 6.00
CA VAL A 155 -3.43 -22.29 7.00
C VAL A 155 -2.07 -22.57 6.34
N GLU A 156 -2.04 -23.35 5.25
CA GLU A 156 -0.81 -23.64 4.50
C GLU A 156 -0.21 -22.39 3.84
N GLN A 157 -1.04 -21.48 3.30
CA GLN A 157 -0.58 -20.21 2.74
C GLN A 157 0.06 -19.33 3.82
N VAL A 158 -0.56 -19.24 5.00
CA VAL A 158 -0.01 -18.51 6.15
C VAL A 158 1.33 -19.11 6.60
N LEU A 159 1.42 -20.45 6.66
CA LEU A 159 2.68 -21.15 6.99
C LEU A 159 3.78 -20.85 5.97
N ARG A 160 3.46 -20.92 4.67
CA ARG A 160 4.42 -20.64 3.60
C ARG A 160 4.93 -19.21 3.68
N LEU A 161 4.03 -18.24 3.90
CA LEU A 161 4.42 -16.84 4.08
C LEU A 161 5.31 -16.68 5.33
N ALA A 162 4.94 -17.31 6.45
CA ALA A 162 5.74 -17.28 7.67
C ALA A 162 7.15 -17.84 7.43
N GLN A 163 7.30 -18.97 6.73
CA GLN A 163 8.60 -19.55 6.38
C GLN A 163 9.45 -18.68 5.45
N LEU A 164 8.80 -17.97 4.52
CA LEU A 164 9.50 -17.05 3.61
C LEU A 164 10.03 -15.81 4.36
N MET A 165 9.26 -15.33 5.33
CA MET A 165 9.60 -14.12 6.09
C MET A 165 10.49 -14.39 7.30
N ASP A 166 10.30 -15.52 7.98
CA ASP A 166 11.07 -15.96 9.14
C ASP A 166 12.43 -16.54 8.73
N ARG A 167 13.04 -15.93 7.71
CA ARG A 167 14.42 -16.19 7.36
C ARG A 167 15.31 -15.25 8.17
N PRO A 168 16.50 -15.70 8.58
CA PRO A 168 17.48 -14.80 9.16
C PRO A 168 17.69 -13.65 8.16
N ARG A 169 17.46 -12.41 8.60
CA ARG A 169 17.92 -11.25 7.83
C ARG A 169 19.39 -11.50 7.55
N ARG A 170 19.74 -11.62 6.27
CA ARG A 170 21.13 -11.67 5.83
C ARG A 170 21.72 -10.27 6.07
N ASP A 171 22.00 -9.93 7.32
CA ASP A 171 23.19 -9.13 7.57
C ASP A 171 24.30 -9.96 6.95
N VAL A 172 24.93 -9.46 5.88
CA VAL A 172 26.06 -10.14 5.26
C VAL A 172 27.20 -10.06 6.27
N ARG A 173 27.21 -11.00 7.21
CA ARG A 173 28.26 -11.15 8.22
C ARG A 173 29.45 -11.79 7.55
N LEU A 174 30.36 -10.95 7.05
CA LEU A 174 31.68 -11.33 6.57
C LEU A 174 32.58 -11.61 7.79
N GLY A 175 32.30 -12.70 8.50
CA GLY A 175 33.01 -13.08 9.74
C GLY A 175 32.73 -12.12 10.90
N LYS A 176 33.75 -11.39 11.36
CA LYS A 176 33.64 -10.40 12.44
C LYS A 176 32.99 -9.08 11.98
N PHE A 177 32.82 -8.89 10.68
CA PHE A 177 32.29 -7.67 10.08
C PHE A 177 30.86 -7.89 9.58
N SER A 178 30.06 -6.82 9.65
CA SER A 178 28.69 -6.71 9.16
C SER A 178 28.65 -5.63 8.09
N LEU A 179 27.83 -5.86 7.06
CA LEU A 179 27.55 -4.91 6.00
C LEU A 179 26.13 -4.36 6.17
N ALA A 180 25.97 -3.04 6.10
CA ALA A 180 24.67 -2.37 6.10
C ALA A 180 24.59 -1.33 4.98
N VAL A 181 23.40 -1.19 4.40
CA VAL A 181 23.10 -0.13 3.43
C VAL A 181 22.05 0.77 4.06
N VAL A 182 22.32 2.06 4.14
CA VAL A 182 21.43 3.06 4.72
C VAL A 182 21.09 4.10 3.66
N GLN A 183 19.80 4.24 3.36
CA GLN A 183 19.31 5.26 2.44
C GLN A 183 19.13 6.59 3.18
N VAL A 184 19.56 7.68 2.54
CA VAL A 184 19.47 9.05 3.08
C VAL A 184 18.42 9.82 2.31
N PHE A 185 17.54 10.55 3.01
CA PHE A 185 16.38 11.19 2.40
C PHE A 185 16.44 12.72 2.37
N ASN A 186 17.00 13.34 3.41
CA ASN A 186 16.97 14.79 3.61
C ASN A 186 18.30 15.47 3.25
N THR A 187 19.41 14.74 3.31
CA THR A 187 20.76 15.25 3.00
C THR A 187 21.42 14.44 1.88
N HIS A 188 22.42 15.02 1.22
CA HIS A 188 23.19 14.34 0.17
C HIS A 188 24.32 13.51 0.76
N VAL A 189 24.55 12.32 0.23
CA VAL A 189 25.64 11.44 0.69
C VAL A 189 27.03 11.94 0.26
N GLU A 190 27.11 12.59 -0.90
CA GLU A 190 28.35 13.14 -1.47
C GLU A 190 28.57 14.60 -1.13
N ASP A 191 29.84 15.01 -1.20
CA ASP A 191 30.22 16.40 -1.06
C ASP A 191 29.85 17.18 -2.31
N ARG A 192 29.27 18.36 -2.12
CA ARG A 192 28.94 19.28 -3.22
C ARG A 192 29.82 20.51 -3.17
N GLN A 193 30.28 20.94 -4.33
CA GLN A 193 30.96 22.23 -4.49
C GLN A 193 29.98 23.21 -5.13
N TYR A 194 29.81 24.36 -4.48
CA TYR A 194 28.95 25.44 -4.95
C TYR A 194 29.82 26.65 -5.32
N GLY A 195 29.54 27.25 -6.47
CA GLY A 195 30.24 28.43 -6.98
C GLY A 195 31.03 28.16 -8.27
N ALA A 196 30.90 29.07 -9.24
CA ALA A 196 31.72 29.11 -10.44
C ALA A 196 32.65 30.33 -10.33
N GLY A 197 33.91 30.11 -9.99
CA GLY A 197 34.89 31.19 -9.79
C GLY A 197 36.12 30.77 -8.97
N ALA A 198 36.93 31.74 -8.55
CA ALA A 198 38.21 31.52 -7.86
C ALA A 198 38.10 30.97 -6.42
N ASN A 199 36.89 30.89 -5.83
CA ASN A 199 36.64 30.33 -4.50
C ASN A 199 35.40 29.43 -4.49
N PRO A 200 35.52 28.13 -4.79
CA PRO A 200 34.43 27.18 -4.64
C PRO A 200 34.13 26.91 -3.15
N VAL A 201 32.86 26.97 -2.75
CA VAL A 201 32.39 26.64 -1.39
C VAL A 201 32.02 25.15 -1.35
N ARG A 202 32.77 24.35 -0.60
CA ARG A 202 32.50 22.91 -0.42
C ARG A 202 31.50 22.68 0.73
N SER A 203 30.33 22.15 0.40
CA SER A 203 29.38 21.58 1.35
C SER A 203 29.71 20.11 1.56
N PRO A 204 30.09 19.67 2.79
CA PRO A 204 30.31 18.26 3.05
C PRO A 204 29.00 17.47 2.90
N GLY A 205 29.11 16.27 2.35
CA GLY A 205 28.06 15.27 2.30
C GLY A 205 28.00 14.45 3.59
N MET A 206 26.98 13.60 3.70
CA MET A 206 26.75 12.80 4.89
C MET A 206 27.93 11.88 5.23
N ALA A 207 28.59 11.29 4.23
CA ALA A 207 29.75 10.44 4.46
C ALA A 207 30.89 11.22 5.15
N SER A 208 31.18 12.42 4.66
CA SER A 208 32.22 13.30 5.21
C SER A 208 31.85 13.83 6.60
N MET A 209 30.57 14.14 6.83
CA MET A 209 30.07 14.56 8.15
C MET A 209 30.24 13.45 9.19
N ILE A 210 29.83 12.22 8.87
CA ILE A 210 29.96 11.07 9.77
C ILE A 210 31.42 10.78 10.08
N LEU A 211 32.29 10.78 9.06
CA LEU A 211 33.74 10.58 9.25
C LEU A 211 34.36 11.66 10.14
N SER A 212 33.91 12.91 10.00
CA SER A 212 34.38 14.02 10.83
C SER A 212 33.97 13.85 12.29
N LEU A 213 32.71 13.47 12.56
CA LEU A 213 32.18 13.23 13.91
C LEU A 213 32.87 12.05 14.60
N LEU A 214 33.07 10.95 13.87
CA LEU A 214 33.77 9.77 14.37
C LEU A 214 35.24 10.06 14.69
N SER A 215 35.88 10.94 13.89
CA SER A 215 37.27 11.36 14.10
C SER A 215 37.43 12.23 15.35
N SER A 216 36.46 13.10 15.63
CA SER A 216 36.49 13.99 16.81
C SER A 216 36.16 13.27 18.11
N GLU A 217 35.19 12.35 18.10
CA GLU A 217 34.71 11.76 19.37
C GLU A 217 35.28 10.36 19.67
N GLN A 218 35.64 9.56 18.67
CA GLN A 218 36.04 8.16 18.89
C GLN A 218 37.18 7.71 17.97
N LYS A 219 38.33 8.39 18.03
CA LYS A 219 39.59 8.01 17.35
C LYS A 219 40.00 6.53 17.53
N ARG A 220 39.55 5.88 18.63
CA ARG A 220 39.76 4.44 18.89
C ARG A 220 38.87 3.50 18.04
N LEU A 221 37.68 3.92 17.63
CA LEU A 221 36.77 3.11 16.80
C LEU A 221 37.19 3.07 15.32
N LEU A 222 37.93 4.09 14.87
CA LEU A 222 38.54 4.16 13.54
C LEU A 222 39.91 3.44 13.49
N ALA A 223 40.57 3.26 14.64
CA ALA A 223 41.92 2.71 14.72
C ALA A 223 42.03 1.21 14.38
N ASP A 224 40.91 0.48 14.39
CA ASP A 224 40.88 -0.94 14.04
C ASP A 224 40.93 -1.18 12.51
N GLY A 225 40.89 -0.12 11.68
CA GLY A 225 40.89 -0.22 10.21
C GLY A 225 39.72 -1.02 9.61
N SER A 226 38.79 -1.45 10.45
CA SER A 226 37.69 -2.34 10.14
C SER A 226 36.47 -1.63 9.59
N LEU A 227 36.41 -0.31 9.78
CA LEU A 227 35.31 0.54 9.34
C LEU A 227 35.59 1.10 7.94
N ALA A 228 34.81 0.66 6.95
CA ALA A 228 34.74 1.28 5.63
C ALA A 228 33.35 1.90 5.42
N LEU A 229 33.33 3.16 4.99
CA LEU A 229 32.12 3.91 4.64
C LEU A 229 32.25 4.33 3.17
N THR A 230 31.28 3.94 2.35
CA THR A 230 31.26 4.25 0.91
C THR A 230 29.94 4.89 0.54
N ALA A 231 29.98 6.05 -0.10
CA ALA A 231 28.80 6.73 -0.60
C ALA A 231 28.42 6.23 -2.01
N TYR A 232 27.12 6.05 -2.25
CA TYR A 232 26.53 5.73 -3.54
C TYR A 232 25.59 6.87 -3.96
N PRO A 233 26.09 7.87 -4.70
CA PRO A 233 25.31 9.05 -5.08
C PRO A 233 24.05 8.71 -5.90
N ASP A 234 24.15 7.74 -6.82
CA ASP A 234 23.06 7.34 -7.72
C ASP A 234 21.77 6.91 -6.98
N THR A 235 21.93 6.32 -5.80
CA THR A 235 20.82 5.86 -4.94
C THR A 235 20.70 6.66 -3.65
N ASN A 236 21.48 7.75 -3.52
CA ASN A 236 21.66 8.53 -2.29
C ASN A 236 21.76 7.67 -1.03
N SER A 237 22.64 6.66 -1.08
CA SER A 237 22.77 5.64 -0.02
C SER A 237 24.21 5.52 0.47
N LEU A 238 24.38 5.06 1.72
CA LEU A 238 25.66 4.79 2.36
C LEU A 238 25.83 3.29 2.59
N LEU A 239 26.95 2.74 2.13
CA LEU A 239 27.38 1.39 2.47
C LEU A 239 28.35 1.44 3.63
N ILE A 240 28.03 0.69 4.67
CA ILE A 240 28.79 0.61 5.91
C ILE A 240 29.30 -0.81 6.05
N LYS A 241 30.62 -0.96 6.22
CA LYS A 241 31.27 -2.22 6.56
C LYS A 241 32.03 -2.03 7.87
N GLY A 242 31.72 -2.82 8.89
CA GLY A 242 32.40 -2.74 10.19
C GLY A 242 31.90 -3.78 11.17
N THR A 243 32.34 -3.75 12.42
CA THR A 243 31.75 -4.61 13.46
C THR A 243 30.26 -4.27 13.67
N PRO A 244 29.42 -5.20 14.16
CA PRO A 244 28.01 -4.93 14.42
C PRO A 244 27.75 -3.75 15.37
N ALA A 245 28.68 -3.44 16.26
CA ALA A 245 28.60 -2.27 17.14
C ALA A 245 28.83 -0.95 16.37
N GLN A 246 29.84 -0.91 15.48
CA GLN A 246 30.13 0.24 14.64
C GLN A 246 28.99 0.51 13.64
N VAL A 247 28.42 -0.55 13.03
CA VAL A 247 27.30 -0.42 12.10
C VAL A 247 26.10 0.24 12.80
N ARG A 248 25.69 -0.26 13.97
CA ARG A 248 24.59 0.31 14.75
C ARG A 248 24.83 1.77 15.17
N LEU A 249 26.08 2.11 15.50
CA LEU A 249 26.44 3.49 15.83
C LEU A 249 26.23 4.42 14.63
N ILE A 250 26.68 4.01 13.44
CA ILE A 250 26.56 4.81 12.23
C ILE A 250 25.11 4.93 11.78
N GLU A 251 24.32 3.85 11.86
CA GLU A 251 22.87 3.91 11.61
C GLU A 251 22.18 4.95 12.49
N LYS A 252 22.56 5.02 13.77
CA LYS A 252 22.04 6.03 14.71
C LYS A 252 22.47 7.45 14.31
N LEU A 253 23.73 7.66 13.97
CA LEU A 253 24.23 8.98 13.52
C LEU A 253 23.54 9.43 12.22
N VAL A 254 23.31 8.51 11.27
CA VAL A 254 22.56 8.83 10.05
C VAL A 254 21.14 9.27 10.40
N ALA A 255 20.45 8.56 11.29
CA ALA A 255 19.09 8.93 11.68
C ALA A 255 19.00 10.29 12.39
N GLU A 256 20.04 10.68 13.14
CA GLU A 256 20.13 11.99 13.80
C GLU A 256 20.45 13.13 12.82
N LEU A 257 21.29 12.86 11.81
CA LEU A 257 21.70 13.86 10.81
C LEU A 257 20.71 13.99 9.64
N ASP A 258 19.98 12.93 9.31
CA ASP A 258 19.03 12.89 8.21
C ASP A 258 17.67 13.49 8.59
N VAL A 259 17.69 14.69 9.15
CA VAL A 259 16.50 15.47 9.50
C VAL A 259 16.21 16.54 8.43
N PRO A 260 14.92 16.82 8.13
CA PRO A 260 14.57 17.86 7.17
C PRO A 260 15.03 19.23 7.67
N LYS A 261 15.97 19.85 6.95
CA LYS A 261 16.41 21.23 7.24
C LYS A 261 15.31 22.19 6.81
N ARG A 262 14.88 23.08 7.71
CA ARG A 262 13.92 24.14 7.37
C ARG A 262 14.53 25.04 6.29
N PRO A 263 13.86 25.29 5.16
CA PRO A 263 14.32 26.28 4.20
C PRO A 263 14.02 27.67 4.75
N ASN A 264 14.96 28.25 5.51
CA ASN A 264 15.19 29.69 5.62
C ASN A 264 16.15 30.01 6.77
N GLU A 265 17.36 30.45 6.42
CA GLU A 265 17.81 31.83 6.63
C GLU A 265 19.10 31.98 5.82
N ILE A 266 19.12 32.88 4.84
CA ILE A 266 20.35 33.25 4.16
C ILE A 266 21.17 34.03 5.19
N SER A 267 22.00 33.35 5.96
CA SER A 267 23.05 34.01 6.75
C SER A 267 24.10 34.51 5.75
N VAL A 268 23.86 35.71 5.20
CA VAL A 268 24.90 36.50 4.53
C VAL A 268 25.94 36.80 5.61
N TRP A 269 27.01 36.01 5.64
CA TRP A 269 28.21 36.37 6.39
C TRP A 269 28.85 37.56 5.69
N ARG A 270 28.38 38.77 6.00
CA ARG A 270 29.21 39.97 5.79
C ARG A 270 30.30 39.91 6.86
N VAL A 271 31.41 39.26 6.51
CA VAL A 271 32.66 39.41 7.27
C VAL A 271 33.03 40.89 7.17
N GLY A 272 32.83 41.61 8.27
CA GLY A 272 33.33 42.96 8.45
C GLY A 272 34.85 42.91 8.55
N MET A 273 35.52 43.17 7.44
CA MET A 273 36.83 43.81 7.45
C MET A 273 36.59 45.25 7.03
N ALA A 274 36.56 46.14 8.02
CA ALA A 274 36.45 47.57 7.79
C ALA A 274 37.75 48.07 7.15
N GLN A 275 37.71 48.37 5.86
CA GLN A 275 38.45 49.51 5.32
C GLN A 275 37.72 50.05 4.09
N GLU A 276 37.28 51.30 4.26
CA GLU A 276 36.96 52.32 3.26
C GLU A 276 35.86 52.01 2.23
N GLU A 277 34.79 52.81 2.28
CA GLU A 277 33.75 52.82 1.27
C GLU A 277 34.29 53.20 -0.12
N PRO A 278 33.77 52.53 -1.16
CA PRO A 278 33.33 53.28 -2.32
C PRO A 278 31.87 52.96 -2.68
N THR A 279 31.20 54.02 -3.12
CA THR A 279 29.80 54.16 -3.59
C THR A 279 29.17 52.95 -4.31
N PRO A 280 27.85 52.72 -4.14
CA PRO A 280 27.16 51.56 -4.72
C PRO A 280 26.99 51.72 -6.24
N ALA A 281 27.58 50.79 -7.00
CA ALA A 281 27.23 50.60 -8.40
C ALA A 281 25.89 49.84 -8.50
N SER A 282 24.94 50.49 -9.18
CA SER A 282 23.59 50.05 -9.49
C SER A 282 23.51 48.67 -10.16
N GLY A 283 22.67 47.78 -9.63
CA GLY A 283 22.15 46.64 -10.40
C GLY A 283 21.28 47.12 -11.59
N PRO A 284 20.96 46.24 -12.57
CA PRO A 284 20.13 46.64 -13.69
C PRO A 284 18.76 47.11 -13.19
N PRO A 285 18.21 48.21 -13.72
CA PRO A 285 16.96 48.78 -13.25
C PRO A 285 15.79 47.80 -13.44
N PRO A 286 14.81 47.78 -12.52
CA PRO A 286 13.64 46.93 -12.65
C PRO A 286 12.88 47.24 -13.95
N LEU A 287 12.30 46.21 -14.56
CA LEU A 287 11.51 46.34 -15.78
C LEU A 287 10.36 47.34 -15.57
N THR A 288 10.21 48.25 -16.52
CA THR A 288 9.10 49.23 -16.54
C THR A 288 7.77 48.53 -16.79
N ALA A 289 6.66 49.14 -16.35
CA ALA A 289 5.31 48.57 -16.50
C ALA A 289 4.98 48.16 -17.94
N ALA A 290 5.42 48.95 -18.93
CA ALA A 290 5.25 48.64 -20.35
C ALA A 290 6.04 47.40 -20.82
N GLN A 291 7.20 47.13 -20.20
CA GLN A 291 7.99 45.92 -20.48
C GLN A 291 7.34 44.68 -19.87
N TYR A 292 6.72 44.82 -18.68
CA TYR A 292 5.96 43.75 -18.03
C TYR A 292 4.77 43.30 -18.89
N GLU A 293 4.07 44.26 -19.48
CA GLU A 293 2.89 44.00 -20.32
C GLU A 293 3.24 43.27 -21.63
N ARG A 294 4.41 43.57 -22.22
CA ARG A 294 4.92 42.85 -23.40
C ARG A 294 5.25 41.38 -23.08
N VAL A 295 5.84 41.12 -21.93
CA VAL A 295 6.13 39.75 -21.47
C VAL A 295 4.83 38.98 -21.22
N GLN A 296 3.82 39.62 -20.61
CA GLN A 296 2.52 38.97 -20.40
C GLN A 296 1.79 38.67 -21.72
N ARG A 297 1.82 39.57 -22.72
CA ARG A 297 1.23 39.29 -24.04
C ARG A 297 1.93 38.15 -24.79
N ALA A 298 3.24 37.99 -24.61
CA ALA A 298 3.98 36.90 -25.26
C ALA A 298 3.58 35.51 -24.73
N PHE A 299 3.05 35.42 -23.51
CA PHE A 299 2.64 34.16 -22.87
C PHE A 299 1.16 33.82 -23.05
N VAL A 300 0.32 34.72 -23.59
CA VAL A 300 -1.10 34.43 -23.89
C VAL A 300 -1.24 34.03 -25.36
N ARG A 301 -1.38 32.72 -25.63
CA ARG A 301 -1.70 32.18 -26.97
C ARG A 301 -3.17 32.48 -27.33
N PRO A 302 -3.49 33.08 -28.51
CA PRO A 302 -4.84 33.12 -29.01
C PRO A 302 -5.12 31.90 -29.89
N GLY A 303 -6.26 31.22 -29.68
CA GLY A 303 -6.83 30.28 -30.65
C GLY A 303 -7.19 28.89 -30.11
N ARG A 304 -8.39 28.77 -29.54
CA ARG A 304 -9.22 27.56 -29.63
C ARG A 304 -10.69 27.99 -29.70
N GLU A 305 -11.28 27.92 -30.87
CA GLU A 305 -12.74 27.90 -31.01
C GLU A 305 -13.29 26.57 -30.47
N PRO A 306 -14.48 26.54 -29.84
CA PRO A 306 -15.15 25.32 -29.43
C PRO A 306 -15.90 24.67 -30.62
N PRO A 307 -16.01 23.34 -30.68
CA PRO A 307 -16.69 22.66 -31.79
C PRO A 307 -18.23 22.69 -31.61
N PRO A 308 -19.01 22.62 -32.71
CA PRO A 308 -20.41 22.20 -32.68
C PRO A 308 -20.57 20.70 -32.47
#